data_AF-A0A1G3UF78-F1
#
_entry.id   AF-A0A1G3UF78-F1
#
_cell.length_a   1.000
_cell.length_b   1.000
_cell.length_c   1.000
_cell.angle_alpha   90.00
_cell.angle_beta   90.00
_cell.angle_gamma   90.00
#
_symmetry.space_group_name_H-M   'P 1'
#
loop_
_entity.id
_entity.type
_entity.pdbx_description
1 polymer ?
#
loop_
_entity_poly.entity_id
_entity_poly.type
_entity_poly.pdbx_seq_one_letter_code
_entity_poly.pdbx_strand_id
1 'polypeptide(L)'
;MYLANKTTFLGNEEKSEIEKIIKTKLQESGFIFGEVDPITLVVKISSKEVHDTQVVNIELRLSEEVTTHRKGNIKTYAVTYFKSELIETSSPYEDTIEIINAMLDKFINAHKDDNQ
;
A
#
# COMPACT_ATOMS: atom_id res chain seq x y z
N MET A 1 8.55 -0.13 -3.44
CA MET A 1 7.14 -0.53 -3.21
C MET A 1 7.05 -2.05 -3.26
N TYR A 2 6.25 -2.67 -2.40
CA TYR A 2 6.02 -4.11 -2.37
C TYR A 2 4.51 -4.41 -2.36
N LEU A 3 4.04 -5.29 -3.24
CA LEU A 3 2.66 -5.79 -3.26
C LEU A 3 2.61 -7.24 -2.77
N ALA A 4 2.06 -7.44 -1.58
CA ALA A 4 1.82 -8.77 -1.01
C ALA A 4 0.41 -9.25 -1.37
N ASN A 5 0.29 -10.23 -2.27
CA ASN A 5 -1.01 -10.83 -2.60
C ASN A 5 -1.22 -12.18 -1.90
N LYS A 6 -2.35 -12.31 -1.19
CA LYS A 6 -2.88 -13.55 -0.62
C LYS A 6 -4.35 -13.77 -1.02
N THR A 7 -4.72 -13.39 -2.23
CA THR A 7 -6.05 -13.61 -2.81
C THR A 7 -6.01 -14.66 -3.92
N THR A 8 -7.17 -15.20 -4.26
CA THR A 8 -7.37 -16.12 -5.40
C THR A 8 -7.76 -15.39 -6.69
N PHE A 9 -8.25 -14.15 -6.60
CA PHE A 9 -8.76 -13.38 -7.76
C PHE A 9 -7.73 -12.45 -8.40
N LEU A 10 -6.53 -12.33 -7.83
CA LEU A 10 -5.44 -11.52 -8.40
C LEU A 10 -4.32 -12.43 -8.92
N GLY A 11 -4.32 -12.65 -10.23
CA GLY A 11 -3.23 -13.28 -10.97
C GLY A 11 -2.03 -12.34 -11.12
N ASN A 12 -1.09 -12.72 -11.98
CA ASN A 12 0.13 -11.93 -12.19
C ASN A 12 -0.13 -10.65 -13.01
N GLU A 13 -1.09 -10.70 -13.93
CA GLU A 13 -1.47 -9.56 -14.77
C GLU A 13 -2.16 -8.49 -13.91
N GLU A 14 -3.14 -8.88 -13.10
CA GLU A 14 -3.90 -7.99 -12.21
C GLU A 14 -2.97 -7.37 -11.15
N LYS A 15 -2.02 -8.12 -10.61
CA LYS A 15 -0.99 -7.56 -9.72
C LYS A 15 -0.17 -6.49 -10.41
N SER A 16 0.26 -6.75 -11.64
CA SER A 16 1.08 -5.81 -12.41
C SER A 16 0.31 -4.53 -12.73
N GLU A 17 -0.99 -4.66 -12.99
CA GLU A 17 -1.91 -3.53 -13.18
C GLU A 17 -2.06 -2.71 -11.89
N ILE A 18 -2.35 -3.37 -10.76
CA ILE A 18 -2.44 -2.73 -9.44
C ILE A 18 -1.15 -1.97 -9.12
N GLU A 19 0.01 -2.61 -9.30
CA GLU A 19 1.29 -1.96 -9.07
C GLU A 19 1.49 -0.73 -9.95
N LYS A 20 1.09 -0.81 -11.22
CA LYS A 20 1.18 0.31 -12.16
C LYS A 20 0.26 1.46 -11.71
N ILE A 21 -0.98 1.17 -11.33
CA ILE A 21 -1.94 2.17 -10.83
C ILE A 21 -1.35 2.89 -9.61
N ILE A 22 -0.85 2.14 -8.61
CA ILE A 22 -0.27 2.71 -7.40
C ILE A 22 0.95 3.58 -7.75
N LYS A 23 1.88 3.06 -8.56
CA LYS A 23 3.10 3.79 -8.95
C LYS A 23 2.77 5.09 -9.68
N THR A 24 1.91 5.02 -10.70
CA THR A 24 1.49 6.20 -11.48
C THR A 24 0.88 7.25 -10.57
N LYS A 25 -0.09 6.88 -9.73
CA LYS A 25 -0.79 7.83 -8.86
C LYS A 25 0.14 8.53 -7.87
N LEU A 26 1.11 7.80 -7.32
CA LEU A 26 2.09 8.35 -6.40
C LEU A 26 3.11 9.24 -7.12
N GLN A 27 3.57 8.84 -8.31
CA GLN A 27 4.47 9.67 -9.14
C GLN A 27 3.80 10.98 -9.57
N GLU A 28 2.54 10.94 -10.01
CA GLU A 28 1.73 12.12 -10.33
C GLU A 28 1.54 13.05 -9.12
N SER A 29 1.61 12.49 -7.91
CA SER A 29 1.53 13.24 -6.66
C SER A 29 2.89 13.74 -6.14
N GLY A 30 3.98 13.52 -6.89
CA GLY A 30 5.32 14.02 -6.57
C GLY A 30 6.20 13.05 -5.75
N PHE A 31 5.76 11.82 -5.50
CA PHE A 31 6.57 10.84 -4.80
C PHE A 31 7.66 10.26 -5.73
N ILE A 32 8.92 10.33 -5.30
CA ILE A 32 10.07 9.77 -6.01
C ILE A 32 10.44 8.43 -5.36
N PHE A 33 10.50 7.38 -6.16
CA PHE A 33 10.93 6.06 -5.70
C PHE A 33 12.34 5.78 -6.22
N GLY A 34 13.24 5.35 -5.34
CA GLY A 34 14.54 4.78 -5.74
C GLY A 34 15.79 5.60 -5.42
N GLU A 35 15.68 6.78 -4.78
CA GLU A 35 16.85 7.53 -4.29
C GLU A 35 16.77 7.80 -2.78
N VAL A 36 17.76 7.25 -2.07
CA VAL A 36 18.29 7.52 -0.71
C VAL A 36 17.29 7.77 0.44
N ASP A 37 17.40 6.92 1.46
CA ASP A 37 16.54 6.67 2.63
C ASP A 37 15.23 5.93 2.30
N PRO A 38 15.13 4.61 2.61
CA PRO A 38 14.24 3.68 1.92
C PRO A 38 12.83 3.74 2.48
N ILE A 39 12.11 4.81 2.16
CA ILE A 39 10.66 4.84 2.32
C ILE A 39 10.06 3.72 1.47
N THR A 40 9.55 2.69 2.13
CA THR A 40 8.99 1.49 1.54
C THR A 40 7.48 1.50 1.72
N LEU A 41 6.76 1.77 0.64
CA LEU A 41 5.32 1.53 0.59
C LEU A 41 5.04 0.03 0.39
N VAL A 42 4.26 -0.55 1.30
CA VAL A 42 3.77 -1.93 1.23
C VAL A 42 2.25 -1.91 1.09
N VAL A 43 1.75 -2.56 0.05
CA VAL A 43 0.32 -2.86 -0.11
C VAL A 43 0.13 -4.36 0.09
N LYS A 44 -0.78 -4.75 0.96
CA LYS A 44 -1.12 -6.15 1.18
C LYS A 44 -2.60 -6.37 0.94
N ILE A 45 -2.91 -7.34 0.10
CA ILE A 45 -4.29 -7.72 -0.23
C ILE A 45 -4.44 -9.19 0.16
N SER A 46 -5.45 -9.48 0.97
CA SER A 46 -5.78 -10.82 1.42
C SER A 46 -7.28 -11.03 1.33
N SER A 47 -7.73 -12.22 0.93
CA SER A 47 -9.16 -12.50 0.87
C SER A 47 -9.52 -13.87 1.40
N LYS A 48 -10.79 -14.02 1.74
CA LYS A 48 -11.41 -15.29 2.11
C LYS A 48 -12.84 -15.32 1.55
N GLU A 49 -13.18 -16.45 0.95
CA GLU A 49 -14.54 -16.71 0.48
C GLU A 49 -15.47 -17.01 1.66
N VAL A 50 -16.66 -16.40 1.65
CA VAL A 50 -17.70 -16.53 2.68
C VAL A 50 -19.06 -16.48 1.97
N HIS A 51 -19.85 -17.55 2.04
CA HIS A 51 -21.23 -17.58 1.55
C HIS A 51 -21.42 -16.95 0.14
N ASP A 52 -20.64 -17.43 -0.84
CA ASP A 52 -20.64 -16.98 -2.25
C ASP A 52 -20.17 -15.53 -2.48
N THR A 53 -19.72 -14.82 -1.44
CA THR A 53 -19.03 -13.53 -1.52
C THR A 53 -17.57 -13.67 -1.12
N GLN A 54 -16.76 -12.63 -1.34
CA GLN A 54 -15.41 -12.54 -0.82
C GLN A 54 -15.29 -11.43 0.21
N VAL A 55 -14.70 -11.76 1.35
CA VAL A 55 -14.20 -10.79 2.30
C VAL A 55 -12.76 -10.46 1.92
N VAL A 56 -12.49 -9.21 1.55
CA VAL A 56 -11.16 -8.71 1.15
C VAL A 56 -10.66 -7.71 2.18
N ASN A 57 -9.45 -7.96 2.68
CA ASN A 57 -8.70 -7.05 3.54
C ASN A 57 -7.53 -6.44 2.76
N ILE A 58 -7.51 -5.11 2.72
CA ILE A 58 -6.53 -4.30 2.00
C ILE A 58 -5.78 -3.46 3.02
N GLU A 59 -4.46 -3.56 3.05
CA GLU A 59 -3.59 -2.84 3.97
C GLU A 59 -2.59 -1.98 3.18
N LEU A 60 -2.48 -0.71 3.55
CA LEU A 60 -1.51 0.25 3.03
C LEU A 60 -0.57 0.64 4.18
N ARG A 61 0.73 0.44 3.99
CA ARG A 61 1.78 0.73 4.98
C ARG A 61 2.89 1.53 4.35
N LEU A 62 3.33 2.59 5.02
CA LEU A 62 4.60 3.25 4.73
C LEU A 62 5.58 2.90 5.83
N SER A 63 6.79 2.51 5.47
CA SER A 63 7.82 2.16 6.43
C SER A 63 9.17 2.71 6.02
N GLU A 64 9.98 3.06 7.00
CA GLU A 64 11.28 3.71 6.79
C GLU A 64 12.34 2.98 7.59
N GLU A 65 13.47 2.69 6.95
CA GLU A 65 14.66 2.25 7.67
C GLU A 65 15.50 3.47 8.01
N VAL A 66 15.63 3.73 9.31
CA VAL A 66 16.42 4.87 9.82
C VAL A 66 17.68 4.33 10.49
N THR A 67 18.83 4.78 10.01
CA THR A 67 20.10 4.57 10.71
C THR A 67 20.33 5.74 11.67
N THR A 68 20.30 5.48 12.98
CA THR A 68 20.49 6.54 13.97
C THR A 68 21.96 6.96 14.07
N HIS A 69 22.20 8.26 14.28
CA HIS A 69 23.54 8.86 14.40
C HIS A 69 24.21 8.65 15.78
N ARG A 70 23.58 7.87 16.69
CA ARG A 70 24.14 7.58 18.02
C ARG A 70 25.26 6.54 17.90
N LYS A 71 26.22 6.58 18.84
CA LYS A 71 27.30 5.57 18.96
C LYS A 71 26.67 4.17 19.00
N GLY A 72 26.79 3.41 17.90
CA GLY A 72 26.22 2.07 17.77
C GLY A 72 25.55 1.76 16.42
N ASN A 73 25.30 2.75 15.55
CA ASN A 73 24.65 2.55 14.23
C ASN A 73 23.38 1.69 14.32
N ILE A 74 22.47 2.05 15.23
CA ILE A 74 21.23 1.29 15.42
C ILE A 74 20.36 1.47 14.17
N LYS A 75 20.09 0.37 13.48
CA LYS A 75 19.10 0.27 12.41
C LYS A 75 17.72 0.14 13.03
N THR A 76 16.84 1.09 12.74
CA THR A 76 15.46 1.09 13.22
C THR A 76 14.53 0.98 12.03
N TYR A 77 13.51 0.15 12.15
CA TYR A 77 12.40 0.09 11.20
C TYR A 77 11.21 0.80 11.84
N ALA A 78 10.73 1.87 11.20
CA ALA A 78 9.58 2.62 11.66
C ALA A 78 8.42 2.45 10.66
N VAL A 79 7.20 2.23 11.18
CA VAL A 79 5.98 2.34 10.37
C VAL A 79 5.45 3.76 10.56
N THR A 80 5.52 4.57 9.51
CA THR A 80 5.12 5.98 9.54
C THR A 80 3.69 6.19 9.07
N TYR A 81 3.12 5.23 8.35
CA TYR A 81 1.71 5.22 7.98
C TYR A 81 1.15 3.80 7.98
N PHE A 82 -0.07 3.63 8.50
CA PHE A 82 -0.81 2.38 8.40
C PHE A 82 -2.30 2.66 8.24
N LYS A 83 -2.89 2.03 7.23
CA LYS A 83 -4.34 1.99 7.04
C LYS A 83 -4.78 0.62 6.57
N SER A 84 -5.92 0.16 7.04
CA SER A 84 -6.55 -1.07 6.58
C SER A 84 -8.02 -0.83 6.30
N GLU A 85 -8.54 -1.45 5.24
CA GLU A 85 -9.96 -1.47 4.91
C GLU A 85 -10.38 -2.92 4.69
N LEU A 86 -11.55 -3.28 5.23
CA LEU A 86 -12.16 -4.60 5.09
C LEU A 86 -13.47 -4.44 4.33
N ILE A 87 -13.63 -5.17 3.24
CA ILE A 87 -14.84 -5.15 2.42
C ILE A 87 -15.38 -6.56 2.23
N GLU A 88 -16.69 -6.67 2.07
CA GLU A 88 -17.36 -7.87 1.58
C GLU A 88 -17.96 -7.55 0.20
N THR A 89 -17.68 -8.38 -0.79
CA THR A 89 -18.00 -8.05 -2.19
C THR A 89 -18.21 -9.30 -3.05
N SER A 90 -19.08 -9.15 -4.06
CA SER A 90 -19.24 -10.08 -5.19
C SER A 90 -18.35 -9.76 -6.39
N SER A 91 -17.73 -8.56 -6.41
CA SER A 91 -16.85 -8.04 -7.46
C SER A 91 -15.46 -7.73 -6.89
N PRO A 92 -14.73 -8.76 -6.44
CA PRO A 92 -13.55 -8.58 -5.60
C PRO A 92 -12.41 -7.80 -6.28
N TYR A 93 -12.30 -7.86 -7.61
CA TYR A 93 -11.25 -7.15 -8.33
C TYR A 93 -11.53 -5.64 -8.38
N GLU A 94 -12.67 -5.26 -8.93
CA GLU A 94 -13.08 -3.88 -9.16
C GLU A 94 -13.12 -3.09 -7.84
N ASP A 95 -13.75 -3.67 -6.81
CA ASP A 95 -13.89 -3.02 -5.51
C ASP A 95 -12.52 -2.89 -4.81
N THR A 96 -11.61 -3.84 -5.02
CA THR A 96 -10.23 -3.72 -4.50
C THR A 96 -9.50 -2.54 -5.13
N ILE A 97 -9.65 -2.31 -6.44
CA ILE A 97 -9.05 -1.16 -7.13
C ILE A 97 -9.63 0.15 -6.61
N GLU A 98 -10.94 0.22 -6.43
CA GLU A 98 -11.61 1.41 -5.91
C GLU A 98 -11.10 1.76 -4.50
N ILE A 99 -11.04 0.77 -3.61
CA ILE A 99 -10.58 0.97 -2.23
C ILE A 99 -9.10 1.35 -2.20
N ILE A 100 -8.24 0.70 -2.99
CA ILE A 100 -6.82 1.10 -3.08
C ILE A 100 -6.70 2.56 -3.52
N ASN A 101 -7.46 2.98 -4.53
CA ASN A 101 -7.44 4.36 -5.00
C ASN A 101 -7.85 5.34 -3.90
N ALA A 102 -8.93 5.06 -3.18
CA ALA A 102 -9.40 5.89 -2.08
C ALA A 102 -8.42 5.92 -0.89
N MET A 103 -7.77 4.80 -0.58
CA MET A 103 -6.73 4.74 0.45
C MET A 103 -5.50 5.56 0.05
N LEU A 104 -5.09 5.50 -1.21
CA LEU A 104 -3.99 6.30 -1.74
C LEU A 104 -4.31 7.79 -1.71
N ASP A 105 -5.53 8.21 -2.05
CA ASP A 105 -5.91 9.63 -1.97
C ASP A 105 -5.81 10.15 -0.54
N LYS A 106 -6.31 9.37 0.44
CA LYS A 106 -6.17 9.71 1.86
C LYS A 106 -4.71 9.77 2.30
N PHE A 107 -3.87 8.85 1.82
CA PHE A 107 -2.44 8.84 2.10
C PHE A 107 -1.73 10.07 1.50
N ILE A 108 -1.97 10.38 0.23
CA ILE A 108 -1.37 11.52 -0.46
C ILE A 108 -1.76 12.83 0.23
N ASN A 109 -3.03 12.98 0.61
CA ASN A 109 -3.50 14.17 1.31
C ASN A 109 -2.85 14.29 2.70
N ALA A 110 -2.82 13.22 3.49
CA ALA A 110 -2.14 13.23 4.79
C ALA A 110 -0.65 13.60 4.66
N HIS A 111 0.04 13.05 3.65
CA HIS A 111 1.45 13.38 3.42
C HIS A 111 1.67 14.82 2.95
N LYS A 112 0.72 15.41 2.20
CA LYS A 112 0.79 16.83 1.84
C LYS A 112 0.58 17.73 3.05
N ASP A 113 -0.36 17.39 3.93
CA ASP A 113 -0.65 18.14 5.15
C ASP A 113 0.56 18.12 6.11
N ASP A 114 1.27 16.99 6.23
CA ASP A 114 2.46 16.87 7.09
C ASP A 114 3.69 17.64 6.56
N ASN A 115 3.71 18.00 5.27
CA ASN A 115 4.84 18.66 4.60
C ASN A 115 4.56 20.12 4.19
N GLN A 116 3.41 20.69 4.56
CA GLN A 116 3.10 22.13 4.45
C GLN A 116 3.39 22.86 5.75
#